data_AF-A0A971AGI4-F1
#
_entry.id   AF-A0A971AGI4-F1
#
_cell.length_a   1.000
_cell.length_b   1.000
_cell.length_c   1.000
_cell.angle_alpha   90.00
_cell.angle_beta   90.00
_cell.angle_gamma   90.00
#
_symmetry.space_group_name_H-M   'P 1'
#
loop_
_entity.id
_entity.type
_entity.pdbx_description
1 polymer ?
#
loop_
_entity_poly.entity_id
_entity_poly.type
_entity_poly.pdbx_seq_one_letter_code
_entity_poly.pdbx_strand_id
1 'polypeptide(L)'
;METRIGEWYLCESYIQEPVLVEALESDKILVRYLTTGRTRWLGYPRIWYACKPKPIKRDVSYDPQTQLITLTSRDGSEEPQQLGLAQLRAQLFPQAARPRLVRPRRAAQPAAGIAAGFNEPADWDKDDQVWPLDDDIDVSDDEADYALDMSL
;
A
#
# COMPACT_ATOMS: atom_id res chain seq x y z
N MET A 1 12.32 -13.33 3.32
CA MET A 1 12.05 -13.31 1.87
C MET A 1 13.05 -12.34 1.27
N GLU A 2 13.80 -12.75 0.26
CA GLU A 2 14.81 -11.92 -0.40
C GLU A 2 14.17 -11.16 -1.56
N THR A 3 14.41 -9.86 -1.65
CA THR A 3 13.91 -9.01 -2.74
C THR A 3 14.94 -8.98 -3.87
N ARG A 4 14.50 -9.14 -5.12
CA ARG A 4 15.39 -9.22 -6.28
C ARG A 4 15.05 -8.18 -7.33
N ILE A 5 16.09 -7.62 -7.94
CA ILE A 5 15.97 -6.69 -9.07
C ILE A 5 15.42 -7.44 -10.29
N GLY A 6 14.52 -6.80 -11.03
CA GLY A 6 13.88 -7.36 -12.22
C GLY A 6 12.68 -8.28 -11.92
N GLU A 7 12.30 -8.43 -10.65
CA GLU A 7 11.13 -9.21 -10.26
C GLU A 7 9.93 -8.33 -9.90
N TRP A 8 8.75 -8.83 -10.25
CA TRP A 8 7.47 -8.23 -9.89
C TRP A 8 7.04 -8.67 -8.49
N TYR A 9 6.54 -7.73 -7.70
CA TYR A 9 6.01 -7.97 -6.37
C TYR A 9 4.64 -7.33 -6.21
N LEU A 10 3.81 -7.91 -5.36
CA LEU A 10 2.57 -7.31 -4.89
C LEU A 10 2.62 -7.23 -3.37
N CYS A 11 2.23 -6.11 -2.78
CA CYS A 11 2.18 -5.95 -1.34
C CYS A 11 0.81 -6.36 -0.77
N GLU A 12 0.81 -6.92 0.44
CA GLU A 12 -0.41 -7.16 1.21
C GLU A 12 -1.09 -5.83 1.59
N SER A 13 -0.29 -4.82 1.95
CA SER A 13 -0.72 -3.48 2.41
C SER A 13 0.08 -2.35 1.77
N TYR A 14 -0.35 -1.09 1.95
CA TYR A 14 0.26 0.16 1.46
C TYR A 14 0.29 0.37 -0.06
N ILE A 15 0.69 -0.64 -0.82
CA ILE A 15 0.78 -0.63 -2.27
C ILE A 15 -0.25 -1.62 -2.82
N GLN A 16 -1.22 -1.09 -3.56
CA GLN A 16 -2.37 -1.89 -4.00
C GLN A 16 -2.16 -2.58 -5.35
N GLU A 17 -1.18 -2.14 -6.15
CA GLU A 17 -0.87 -2.67 -7.47
C GLU A 17 0.47 -3.42 -7.51
N PRO A 18 0.72 -4.24 -8.55
CA PRO A 18 2.03 -4.84 -8.76
C PRO A 18 3.10 -3.80 -9.04
N VAL A 19 4.31 -4.04 -8.52
CA VAL A 19 5.47 -3.18 -8.72
C VAL A 19 6.67 -4.00 -9.15
N LEU A 20 7.44 -3.48 -10.11
CA LEU A 20 8.72 -4.05 -10.54
C LEU A 20 9.83 -3.44 -9.71
N VAL A 21 10.75 -4.26 -9.20
CA VAL A 21 11.95 -3.76 -8.52
C VAL A 21 13.01 -3.44 -9.57
N GLU A 22 13.40 -2.18 -9.68
CA GLU A 22 14.42 -1.73 -10.66
C GLU A 22 15.80 -1.59 -10.04
N ALA A 23 15.89 -1.21 -8.76
CA ALA A 23 17.16 -1.09 -8.06
C ALA A 23 17.00 -1.35 -6.55
N LEU A 24 18.08 -1.82 -5.93
CA LEU A 24 18.18 -2.05 -4.48
C LEU A 24 19.39 -1.28 -3.96
N GLU A 25 19.17 -0.43 -2.96
CA GLU A 25 20.21 0.19 -2.16
C GLU A 25 20.09 -0.28 -0.70
N SER A 26 21.04 0.09 0.15
CA SER A 26 21.11 -0.36 1.55
C SER A 26 19.87 0.02 2.38
N ASP A 27 19.25 1.15 2.07
CA ASP A 27 18.19 1.80 2.86
C ASP A 27 16.98 2.22 2.00
N LYS A 28 16.96 1.89 0.71
CA LYS A 28 15.82 2.16 -0.16
C LYS A 28 15.76 1.19 -1.34
N ILE A 29 14.56 1.07 -1.90
CA ILE A 29 14.28 0.26 -3.08
C ILE A 29 13.60 1.14 -4.12
N LEU A 30 14.07 1.07 -5.37
CA LEU A 30 13.43 1.74 -6.50
C LEU A 30 12.40 0.77 -7.07
N VAL A 31 11.14 1.18 -7.07
CA VAL A 31 10.06 0.40 -7.65
C VAL A 31 9.39 1.13 -8.79
N ARG A 32 8.93 0.40 -9.80
CA ARG A 32 8.10 0.89 -10.90
C ARG A 32 6.69 0.33 -10.79
N TYR A 33 5.69 1.20 -10.76
CA TYR A 33 4.28 0.83 -10.67
C TYR A 33 3.77 0.29 -12.00
N LEU A 34 3.04 -0.83 -11.99
CA LEU A 34 2.56 -1.50 -13.20
C LEU A 34 1.58 -0.63 -14.00
N THR A 35 0.60 -0.01 -13.33
CA THR A 35 -0.50 0.69 -14.01
C THR A 35 -0.10 2.07 -14.49
N THR A 36 0.66 2.80 -13.69
CA THR A 36 1.06 4.18 -13.99
C THR A 36 2.41 4.28 -14.68
N GLY A 37 3.24 3.23 -14.65
CA GLY A 37 4.61 3.24 -15.14
C GLY A 37 5.56 4.14 -14.34
N ARG A 38 5.06 4.84 -13.31
CA ARG A 38 5.86 5.75 -12.48
C ARG A 38 6.89 4.97 -11.68
N THR A 39 8.03 5.59 -11.42
CA THR A 39 9.07 5.04 -10.55
C THR A 39 9.13 5.82 -9.24
N ARG A 40 9.40 5.14 -8.13
CA ARG A 40 9.53 5.76 -6.81
C ARG A 40 10.52 5.01 -5.95
N TRP A 41 11.34 5.77 -5.21
CA TRP A 41 12.12 5.24 -4.10
C TRP A 41 11.24 5.04 -2.88
N LEU A 42 11.22 3.83 -2.34
CA LEU A 42 10.58 3.49 -1.08
C LEU A 42 11.66 3.25 -0.02
N GLY A 43 11.49 3.84 1.16
CA GLY A 43 12.38 3.61 2.30
C GLY A 43 12.41 2.13 2.69
N TYR A 44 13.59 1.53 2.66
CA TYR A 44 13.89 0.15 3.04
C TYR A 44 14.71 0.19 4.35
N PRO A 45 14.50 -0.70 5.33
CA PRO A 45 13.56 -1.82 5.38
C PRO A 45 12.13 -1.46 5.80
N ARG A 46 11.88 -0.23 6.29
CA ARG A 46 10.63 0.12 6.99
C ARG A 46 9.36 -0.02 6.14
N ILE A 47 9.31 0.58 4.94
CA ILE A 47 8.09 0.58 4.13
C ILE A 47 7.95 -0.74 3.38
N TRP A 48 9.02 -1.18 2.73
CA TRP A 48 9.00 -2.38 1.90
C TRP A 48 8.66 -3.64 2.70
N TYR A 49 9.32 -3.92 3.83
CA TYR A 49 8.98 -5.12 4.58
C TYR A 49 7.66 -5.01 5.35
N ALA A 50 7.25 -3.82 5.78
CA ALA A 50 5.94 -3.62 6.39
C ALA A 50 4.79 -3.93 5.42
N CYS A 51 5.01 -3.74 4.12
CA CYS A 51 4.03 -4.07 3.08
C CYS A 51 3.85 -5.58 2.84
N LYS A 52 4.73 -6.43 3.41
CA LYS A 52 4.76 -7.89 3.20
C LYS A 52 4.70 -8.25 1.70
N PRO A 53 5.74 -7.88 0.93
CA PRO A 53 5.74 -8.06 -0.51
C PRO A 53 5.74 -9.56 -0.81
N LYS A 54 5.02 -9.96 -1.86
CA LYS A 54 5.04 -11.32 -2.41
C LYS A 54 5.47 -11.27 -3.88
N PRO A 55 6.44 -12.10 -4.30
CA PRO A 55 6.89 -12.15 -5.68
C PRO A 55 5.81 -12.76 -6.56
N ILE A 56 5.65 -12.20 -7.75
CA ILE A 56 4.84 -12.74 -8.83
C ILE A 56 5.79 -13.53 -9.72
N LYS A 57 5.68 -14.86 -9.70
CA LYS A 57 6.57 -15.77 -10.46
C LYS A 57 6.17 -15.90 -11.94
N ARG A 58 5.74 -14.80 -12.54
CA ARG A 58 5.28 -14.70 -13.92
C ARG A 58 5.63 -13.33 -14.46
N ASP A 59 5.69 -13.21 -15.77
CA ASP A 59 5.79 -11.90 -16.39
C ASP A 59 4.43 -11.22 -16.34
N VAL A 60 4.46 -9.92 -16.10
CA VAL A 60 3.27 -9.12 -15.80
C VAL A 60 3.19 -7.97 -16.79
N SER A 61 2.06 -7.85 -17.47
CA SER A 61 1.72 -6.69 -18.28
C SER A 61 0.33 -6.18 -17.92
N TYR A 62 0.08 -4.90 -18.19
CA TYR A 62 -1.19 -4.26 -17.91
C TYR A 62 -1.73 -3.62 -19.18
N ASP A 63 -3.00 -3.90 -19.47
CA ASP A 63 -3.73 -3.26 -20.55
C ASP A 63 -4.60 -2.12 -19.99
N PRO A 64 -4.31 -0.85 -20.31
CA PRO A 64 -5.07 0.28 -19.81
C PRO A 64 -6.48 0.38 -20.40
N GLN A 65 -6.76 -0.24 -21.56
CA GLN A 65 -8.08 -0.20 -22.18
C GLN A 65 -9.07 -1.13 -21.47
N THR A 66 -8.62 -2.35 -21.16
CA THR A 66 -9.43 -3.36 -20.48
C THR A 66 -9.27 -3.34 -18.96
N GLN A 67 -8.28 -2.62 -18.45
CA GLN A 67 -7.86 -2.60 -17.05
C GLN A 67 -7.51 -4.00 -16.50
N LEU A 68 -7.07 -4.90 -17.38
CA LEU A 68 -6.70 -6.26 -17.03
C LEU A 68 -5.18 -6.41 -16.93
N ILE A 69 -4.77 -7.26 -16.00
CA ILE A 69 -3.38 -7.69 -15.82
C ILE A 69 -3.23 -9.03 -16.52
N THR A 70 -2.31 -9.10 -17.47
CA THR A 70 -1.94 -10.37 -18.13
C THR A 70 -0.73 -10.96 -17.42
N LEU A 71 -0.86 -12.22 -17.01
CA LEU A 71 0.21 -13.01 -16.44
C LEU A 71 0.66 -14.07 -17.45
N THR A 72 1.90 -13.97 -17.89
CA THR A 72 2.55 -14.94 -18.79
C THR A 72 3.56 -15.79 -18.04
N SER A 73 3.51 -17.11 -18.25
CA SER A 73 4.56 -18.01 -17.77
C SER A 73 5.87 -17.70 -18.48
N ARG A 74 6.97 -17.59 -17.72
CA ARG A 74 8.31 -17.33 -18.26
C ARG A 74 8.81 -18.47 -19.15
N ASP A 75 8.37 -19.69 -18.86
CA ASP A 75 8.78 -20.89 -19.58
C ASP A 75 7.85 -21.22 -20.76
N GLY A 76 6.82 -20.40 -21.02
CA GLY A 76 5.83 -20.61 -22.09
C GLY A 76 4.95 -21.86 -21.95
N SER A 77 5.02 -22.52 -20.79
CA SER A 77 4.37 -23.80 -20.50
C SER A 77 2.87 -23.69 -20.19
N GLU A 78 2.37 -22.49 -19.94
CA GLU A 78 1.00 -22.24 -19.51
C GLU A 78 0.37 -21.14 -20.36
N GLU A 79 -0.93 -21.28 -20.64
CA GLU A 79 -1.69 -20.22 -21.32
C GLU A 79 -1.69 -18.92 -20.50
N PRO A 80 -1.60 -17.77 -21.18
CA PRO A 80 -1.63 -16.47 -20.52
C PRO A 80 -2.94 -16.30 -19.74
N GLN A 81 -2.84 -15.88 -18.49
CA GLN A 81 -4.00 -15.63 -17.64
C GLN A 81 -4.28 -14.13 -17.59
N GLN A 82 -5.51 -13.73 -17.90
CA GLN A 82 -5.97 -12.35 -17.74
C GLN A 82 -6.81 -12.23 -16.48
N LEU A 83 -6.38 -11.36 -15.57
CA LEU A 83 -6.98 -11.18 -14.25
C LEU A 83 -7.17 -9.70 -13.94
N GLY A 84 -8.25 -9.37 -13.26
CA GLY A 84 -8.37 -8.05 -12.62
C GLY A 84 -7.45 -7.94 -11.39
N LEU A 85 -7.11 -6.71 -10.98
CA LEU A 85 -6.24 -6.48 -9.82
C LEU A 85 -6.75 -7.17 -8.54
N ALA A 86 -8.07 -7.10 -8.28
CA ALA A 86 -8.69 -7.73 -7.13
C ALA A 86 -8.55 -9.27 -7.17
N GLN A 87 -8.66 -9.88 -8.35
CA GLN A 87 -8.52 -11.32 -8.54
C GLN A 87 -7.07 -11.76 -8.29
N LEU A 88 -6.10 -11.02 -8.85
CA LEU A 88 -4.68 -11.26 -8.59
C LEU A 88 -4.34 -11.18 -7.10
N ARG A 89 -4.88 -10.16 -6.41
CA ARG A 89 -4.72 -10.00 -4.95
C ARG A 89 -5.32 -11.18 -4.19
N ALA A 90 -6.52 -11.65 -4.56
CA ALA A 90 -7.15 -12.79 -3.90
C ALA A 90 -6.36 -14.08 -4.08
N GLN A 91 -5.73 -14.29 -5.25
CA GLN A 91 -4.87 -15.45 -5.49
C GLN A 91 -3.60 -15.42 -4.63
N LEU A 92 -2.93 -14.26 -4.54
CA LEU A 92 -1.68 -14.13 -3.79
C LEU A 92 -1.89 -13.98 -2.28
N PHE A 93 -3.01 -13.41 -1.85
CA PHE A 93 -3.35 -13.12 -0.46
C PHE A 93 -4.73 -13.67 -0.08
N PRO A 94 -4.92 -15.01 -0.12
CA PRO A 94 -6.22 -15.61 0.14
C PRO A 94 -6.72 -15.31 1.56
N GLN A 95 -5.82 -15.16 2.54
CA GLN A 95 -6.20 -14.75 3.90
C GLN A 95 -6.75 -13.31 4.00
N ALA A 96 -6.32 -12.40 3.11
CA ALA A 96 -6.79 -11.02 3.10
C ALA A 96 -8.18 -10.88 2.45
N ALA A 97 -8.54 -11.83 1.59
CA ALA A 97 -9.86 -11.91 0.96
C ALA A 97 -10.93 -12.58 1.86
N ARG A 98 -10.55 -13.13 3.03
CA ARG A 98 -11.53 -13.73 3.94
C ARG A 98 -12.35 -12.62 4.60
N PRO A 99 -13.69 -12.69 4.59
CA PRO A 99 -14.51 -11.80 5.39
C PRO A 99 -14.09 -11.96 6.85
N ARG A 100 -13.66 -10.86 7.47
CA ARG A 100 -13.41 -10.83 8.91
C ARG A 100 -14.72 -11.25 9.57
N LEU A 101 -14.73 -12.39 10.25
CA LEU A 101 -15.83 -12.75 11.15
C LEU A 101 -15.91 -11.64 12.17
N VAL A 102 -16.81 -10.68 11.93
CA VAL A 102 -17.18 -9.67 12.89
C VAL A 102 -17.79 -10.46 14.04
N ARG A 103 -17.01 -10.70 15.10
CA ARG A 103 -17.57 -11.22 16.34
C ARG A 103 -18.70 -10.26 16.69
N PRO A 104 -19.96 -10.72 16.80
CA PRO A 104 -21.04 -9.84 17.21
C PRO A 104 -20.63 -9.24 18.55
N ARG A 105 -20.53 -7.91 18.59
CA ARG A 105 -20.32 -7.17 19.83
C ARG A 105 -21.50 -7.58 20.71
N ARG A 106 -21.24 -8.39 21.76
CA ARG A 106 -22.26 -8.75 22.74
C ARG A 106 -22.89 -7.43 23.19
N ALA A 107 -24.15 -7.22 22.85
CA ALA A 107 -24.91 -6.12 23.39
C ALA A 107 -24.82 -6.24 24.91
N ALA A 108 -24.25 -5.22 25.56
CA ALA A 108 -24.27 -5.13 27.00
C ALA A 108 -25.74 -5.15 27.41
N GLN A 109 -26.16 -6.23 28.07
CA GLN A 109 -27.46 -6.26 28.73
C GLN A 109 -27.48 -5.10 29.74
N PRO A 110 -28.51 -4.25 29.77
CA PRO A 110 -28.60 -3.22 30.78
C PRO A 110 -28.72 -3.91 32.14
N ALA A 111 -27.72 -3.69 33.00
CA ALA A 111 -27.74 -4.15 34.38
C ALA A 111 -28.88 -3.41 35.10
N ALA A 112 -29.95 -4.13 35.40
CA ALA A 112 -31.01 -3.64 36.25
C ALA A 112 -30.51 -3.62 37.71
N GLY A 113 -30.43 -2.41 38.28
CA GLY A 113 -30.41 -2.17 39.72
C GLY A 113 -29.03 -2.16 40.38
N ILE A 114 -28.61 -0.98 40.86
CA ILE A 114 -28.48 -0.62 42.28
C ILE A 114 -28.20 0.90 42.32
N ALA A 115 -28.89 1.59 43.23
CA ALA A 115 -28.90 3.04 43.36
C ALA A 115 -27.75 3.61 44.21
N ALA A 116 -27.50 4.90 43.96
CA ALA A 116 -26.98 5.93 44.85
C ALA A 116 -25.47 5.94 45.21
N GLY A 117 -24.81 6.96 44.66
CA GLY A 117 -23.85 7.77 45.41
C GLY A 117 -22.39 7.42 45.20
N PHE A 118 -21.76 8.01 44.19
CA PHE A 118 -20.52 8.76 44.38
C PHE A 118 -20.26 9.63 43.14
N ASN A 119 -19.85 10.87 43.41
CA ASN A 119 -19.64 11.94 42.46
C ASN A 119 -18.18 11.87 41.98
N GLU A 120 -17.92 11.55 40.72
CA GLU A 120 -16.65 11.88 40.04
C GLU A 120 -16.92 12.01 38.53
N PRO A 121 -16.44 13.08 37.88
CA PRO A 121 -16.84 13.43 36.52
C PRO A 121 -16.21 12.50 35.48
N ALA A 122 -17.01 12.20 34.47
CA ALA A 122 -16.58 11.58 33.24
C ALA A 122 -15.60 12.49 32.49
N ASP A 123 -14.39 12.00 32.24
CA ASP A 123 -13.61 12.40 31.08
C ASP A 123 -12.55 11.32 30.79
N TRP A 124 -12.91 10.39 29.92
CA TRP A 124 -11.97 9.84 28.95
C TRP A 124 -12.70 9.90 27.61
N ASP A 125 -12.91 11.15 27.20
CA ASP A 125 -13.28 11.46 25.85
C ASP A 125 -12.30 10.80 24.88
N LYS A 126 -12.84 10.48 23.71
CA LYS A 126 -12.17 9.76 22.65
C LYS A 126 -11.03 10.63 22.11
N ASP A 127 -9.79 10.21 22.32
CA ASP A 127 -8.75 10.52 21.34
C ASP A 127 -8.93 9.59 20.13
N ASP A 128 -9.95 9.90 19.33
CA ASP A 128 -9.84 9.75 17.89
C ASP A 128 -8.63 10.61 17.48
N GLN A 129 -7.46 9.97 17.30
CA GLN A 129 -6.31 10.60 16.64
C GLN A 129 -6.70 10.94 15.20
N VAL A 130 -7.39 12.06 15.05
CA VAL A 130 -7.42 12.86 13.83
C VAL A 130 -5.99 13.34 13.65
N TRP A 131 -5.32 12.82 12.63
CA TRP A 131 -4.04 13.38 12.20
C TRP A 131 -4.32 14.83 11.77
N PRO A 132 -3.61 15.83 12.34
CA PRO A 132 -3.70 17.17 11.80
C PRO A 132 -3.24 17.12 10.34
N LEU A 133 -4.11 17.56 9.44
CA LEU A 133 -3.76 17.96 8.09
C LEU A 133 -3.06 19.32 8.19
N ASP A 134 -1.84 19.31 8.74
CA ASP A 134 -0.89 20.39 8.53
C ASP A 134 -0.26 20.13 7.16
N ASP A 135 -0.79 20.79 6.15
CA ASP A 135 -0.08 21.93 5.59
C ASP A 135 -0.98 22.58 4.55
N ASP A 136 -1.55 23.70 4.99
CA ASP A 136 -2.00 24.76 4.12
C ASP A 136 -0.90 25.05 3.09
N ILE A 137 -1.30 24.87 1.84
CA ILE A 137 -0.63 25.42 0.67
C ILE A 137 -0.56 26.94 0.88
N ASP A 138 0.59 27.45 1.27
CA ASP A 138 0.99 28.82 0.94
C ASP A 138 1.93 28.77 -0.26
N VAL A 139 1.33 29.00 -1.43
CA VAL A 139 2.07 29.43 -2.61
C VAL A 139 2.43 30.89 -2.38
N SER A 140 3.64 31.14 -1.87
CA SER A 140 4.30 32.43 -2.08
C SER A 140 5.58 32.23 -2.90
N ASP A 141 5.45 32.76 -4.10
CA ASP A 141 6.45 33.11 -5.09
C ASP A 141 7.61 33.89 -4.44
N ASP A 142 8.85 33.40 -4.55
CA ASP A 142 10.03 34.25 -4.39
C ASP A 142 11.13 33.75 -5.34
N GLU A 143 11.42 34.61 -6.31
CA GLU A 143 12.45 34.47 -7.32
C GLU A 143 13.86 34.62 -6.74
N ALA A 144 14.79 33.77 -7.20
CA ALA A 144 16.23 34.03 -7.45
C ALA A 144 16.94 32.67 -7.57
N ASP A 145 17.82 32.35 -8.52
CA ASP A 145 18.61 33.16 -9.42
C ASP A 145 19.04 32.23 -10.57
N TYR A 146 18.70 32.57 -11.80
CA TYR A 146 19.24 31.90 -12.99
C TYR A 146 20.70 32.37 -13.18
N ALA A 147 21.66 31.59 -12.72
CA ALA A 147 23.06 31.73 -13.14
C ALA A 147 23.46 30.52 -14.00
N LEU A 148 23.07 30.59 -15.27
CA LEU A 148 23.75 29.88 -16.35
C LEU A 148 25.21 30.36 -16.41
N ASP A 149 26.15 29.50 -16.05
CA ASP A 149 27.53 29.63 -16.55
C ASP A 149 27.81 28.48 -17.51
N MET A 150 27.47 28.72 -18.78
CA MET A 150 28.19 28.12 -19.89
C MET A 150 29.19 29.16 -20.37
N SER A 151 30.42 29.03 -19.94
CA SER A 151 31.57 29.59 -20.65
C SER A 151 32.35 28.43 -21.29
N LEU A 152 32.65 28.64 -22.58
CA LEU A 152 33.19 27.69 -23.57
C LEU A 152 34.54 27.07 -23.21
#